data_AF-A0A2S7QLN7-F1
#
_entry.id   AF-A0A2S7QLN7-F1
#
_cell.length_a   1.000
_cell.length_b   1.000
_cell.length_c   1.000
_cell.angle_alpha   90.00
_cell.angle_beta   90.00
_cell.angle_gamma   90.00
#
_symmetry.space_group_name_H-M   'P 1'
#
loop_
_entity.id
_entity.type
_entity.pdbx_description
1 polymer ?
#
loop_
_entity_poly.entity_id
_entity_poly.type
_entity_poly.pdbx_seq_one_letter_code
_entity_poly.pdbx_strand_id
1 'polypeptide(L)'
;MLSSSERRRIREVRRYYNRSPADPPIFDGNAPPESVGAVESTPLCSPNGTLTAMMQLIAWRLGMSRAMVSVVDNNAQYFLAEATKSLDLSDSSKYGPGDELWMGCGGYVASSRHLLHKNMI
;
A
#
# COMPACT_ATOMS: atom_id res chain seq x y z
N MET A 1 -14.66 -31.07 -5.18
CA MET A 1 -13.39 -31.22 -4.42
C MET A 1 -12.29 -30.53 -5.22
N LEU A 2 -11.53 -29.60 -4.64
CA LEU A 2 -10.45 -28.92 -5.38
C LEU A 2 -9.31 -29.87 -5.76
N SER A 3 -8.79 -29.70 -6.98
CA SER A 3 -7.67 -30.48 -7.52
C SER A 3 -6.35 -30.17 -6.80
N SER A 4 -5.36 -31.06 -6.90
CA SER A 4 -4.06 -30.90 -6.25
C SER A 4 -3.27 -29.68 -6.77
N SER A 5 -3.37 -29.38 -8.06
CA SER A 5 -2.79 -28.18 -8.68
C SER A 5 -3.43 -26.90 -8.15
N GLU A 6 -4.75 -26.91 -7.96
CA GLU A 6 -5.51 -25.77 -7.45
C GLU A 6 -5.21 -25.50 -5.98
N ARG A 7 -5.02 -26.54 -5.16
CA ARG A 7 -4.55 -26.38 -3.77
C ARG A 7 -3.15 -25.79 -3.69
N ARG A 8 -2.25 -26.17 -4.60
CA ARG A 8 -0.89 -25.62 -4.67
C ARG A 8 -0.93 -24.14 -5.07
N ARG A 9 -1.71 -23.81 -6.10
CA ARG A 9 -1.93 -22.43 -6.55
C ARG A 9 -2.52 -21.56 -5.44
N ILE A 10 -3.52 -22.05 -4.72
CA ILE A 10 -4.14 -21.33 -3.60
C ILE A 10 -3.14 -21.11 -2.47
N ARG A 11 -2.34 -22.12 -2.12
CA ARG A 11 -1.28 -21.98 -1.10
C ARG A 11 -0.24 -20.95 -1.51
N GLU A 12 0.12 -20.92 -2.79
CA GLU A 12 1.08 -19.96 -3.35
C GLU A 12 0.52 -18.54 -3.36
N VAL A 13 -0.73 -18.35 -3.79
CA VAL A 13 -1.43 -17.06 -3.73
C VAL A 13 -1.55 -16.56 -2.28
N ARG A 14 -1.94 -17.43 -1.33
CA ARG A 14 -2.00 -17.09 0.10
C ARG A 14 -0.65 -16.67 0.68
N ARG A 15 0.47 -17.08 0.07
CA ARG A 15 1.81 -16.73 0.54
C ARG A 15 2.17 -15.26 0.28
N TYR A 16 1.56 -14.65 -0.74
CA TYR A 16 1.81 -13.27 -1.17
C TYR A 16 0.64 -12.33 -0.89
N TYR A 17 -0.54 -12.89 -0.59
CA TYR A 17 -1.71 -12.10 -0.22
C TYR A 17 -1.62 -11.72 1.26
N ASN A 18 -1.01 -10.56 1.55
CA ASN A 18 -1.17 -9.90 2.84
C ASN A 18 -2.63 -9.42 2.91
N ARG A 19 -3.41 -10.03 3.80
CA ARG A 19 -4.79 -9.59 4.06
C ARG A 19 -4.75 -8.11 4.46
N SER A 20 -5.57 -7.31 3.79
CA SER A 20 -5.77 -5.92 4.18
C SER A 20 -6.74 -5.88 5.37
N PRO A 21 -6.59 -4.96 6.34
CA PRO A 21 -7.60 -4.70 7.37
C PRO A 21 -8.97 -4.29 6.80
N ALA A 22 -9.01 -3.85 5.53
CA ALA A 22 -10.25 -3.54 4.81
C ALA A 22 -10.90 -4.76 4.12
N ASP A 23 -10.23 -5.92 4.09
CA ASP A 23 -10.84 -7.14 3.54
C ASP A 23 -12.01 -7.56 4.44
N PRO A 24 -13.18 -7.93 3.87
CA PRO A 24 -14.31 -8.35 4.67
C PRO A 24 -13.92 -9.52 5.56
N PRO A 25 -14.33 -9.52 6.85
CA PRO A 25 -14.02 -10.61 7.74
C PRO A 25 -14.54 -11.90 7.13
N ILE A 26 -13.69 -12.93 7.06
CA ILE A 26 -14.15 -14.28 6.74
C ILE A 26 -15.06 -14.66 7.90
N PHE A 27 -16.36 -14.62 7.67
CA PHE A 27 -17.36 -15.06 8.63
C PHE A 27 -17.34 -16.59 8.67
N ASP A 28 -16.32 -17.14 9.30
CA ASP A 28 -16.38 -18.49 9.83
C ASP A 28 -17.20 -18.35 11.12
N GLY A 29 -18.49 -18.67 11.06
CA GLY A 29 -19.53 -18.32 12.05
C GLY A 29 -19.38 -18.91 13.46
N ASN A 30 -18.20 -18.80 14.07
CA ASN A 30 -17.90 -19.39 15.37
C ASN A 30 -16.85 -18.60 16.21
N ALA A 31 -16.58 -17.32 15.93
CA ALA A 31 -15.64 -16.53 16.72
C ALA A 31 -16.35 -15.59 17.72
N PRO A 32 -15.91 -15.52 19.01
CA PRO A 32 -16.50 -14.64 20.02
C PRO A 32 -16.28 -13.15 19.68
N PRO A 33 -17.11 -12.24 20.24
CA PRO A 33 -16.96 -10.81 20.00
C PRO A 33 -15.80 -10.25 20.85
N GLU A 34 -14.59 -10.25 20.33
CA GLU A 34 -13.48 -9.49 20.91
C GLU A 34 -13.12 -8.27 20.06
N SER A 35 -13.26 -7.13 20.74
CA SER A 35 -12.59 -5.84 20.58
C SER A 35 -12.40 -5.26 19.17
N VAL A 36 -13.22 -4.24 18.90
CA VAL A 36 -12.89 -3.13 18.01
C VAL A 36 -11.62 -2.45 18.54
N GLY A 37 -10.46 -2.92 18.09
CA GLY A 37 -9.16 -2.44 18.56
C GLY A 37 -8.19 -2.32 17.39
N ALA A 38 -7.68 -1.11 17.20
CA ALA A 38 -6.62 -0.70 16.27
C ALA A 38 -7.01 -0.64 14.79
N VAL A 39 -7.19 0.60 14.31
CA VAL A 39 -6.97 0.98 12.92
C VAL A 39 -5.57 0.48 12.54
N GLU A 40 -5.49 -0.64 11.84
CA GLU A 40 -4.22 -1.16 11.33
C GLU A 40 -3.65 -0.14 10.37
N SER A 41 -2.56 0.49 10.80
CA SER A 41 -1.76 1.42 10.03
C SER A 41 -1.42 0.79 8.68
N THR A 42 -1.92 1.36 7.59
CA THR A 42 -1.38 1.10 6.25
C THR A 42 0.14 1.19 6.35
N PRO A 43 0.89 0.18 5.84
CA PRO A 43 2.34 0.20 5.95
C PRO A 43 2.84 1.48 5.28
N LEU A 44 3.40 2.38 6.10
CA LEU A 44 3.93 3.66 5.63
C LEU A 44 5.04 3.39 4.59
N CYS A 45 5.79 2.30 4.75
CA CYS A 45 6.79 1.84 3.79
C CYS A 45 6.23 0.88 2.73
N SER A 46 6.87 0.89 1.56
CA SER A 46 6.59 -0.14 0.56
C SER A 46 7.01 -1.54 1.03
N PRO A 47 6.26 -2.59 0.65
CA PRO A 47 6.65 -3.98 0.92
C PRO A 47 7.95 -4.37 0.19
N ASN A 48 8.45 -3.53 -0.70
CA ASN A 48 9.71 -3.70 -1.40
C ASN A 48 10.71 -2.61 -0.99
N GLY A 49 11.48 -2.87 0.07
CA GLY A 49 12.49 -1.93 0.59
C GLY A 49 13.51 -1.46 -0.46
N THR A 50 13.78 -2.24 -1.51
CA THR A 50 14.65 -1.81 -2.63
C THR A 50 14.06 -0.63 -3.39
N LEU A 51 12.74 -0.61 -3.60
CA LEU A 51 12.08 0.49 -4.30
C LEU A 51 12.11 1.77 -3.46
N THR A 52 11.84 1.65 -2.15
CA THR A 52 11.99 2.76 -1.19
C THR A 52 13.42 3.30 -1.16
N ALA A 53 14.44 2.42 -1.10
CA ALA A 53 15.85 2.82 -1.10
C ALA A 53 16.26 3.54 -2.39
N MET A 54 15.75 3.08 -3.54
CA MET A 54 15.97 3.75 -4.82
C MET A 54 15.36 5.15 -4.83
N MET A 55 14.14 5.32 -4.31
CA MET A 55 13.53 6.65 -4.19
C MET A 55 14.36 7.55 -3.28
N GLN A 56 14.86 7.03 -2.16
CA GLN A 56 15.73 7.79 -1.27
C GLN A 56 17.00 8.24 -2.01
N LEU A 57 17.67 7.34 -2.73
CA LEU A 57 18.85 7.67 -3.54
C LEU A 57 18.55 8.77 -4.59
N ILE A 58 17.38 8.73 -5.22
CA ILE A 58 16.94 9.78 -6.16
C ILE A 58 16.77 11.13 -5.45
N ALA A 59 16.12 11.15 -4.29
CA ALA A 59 15.99 12.36 -3.47
C ALA A 59 17.36 12.96 -3.10
N TRP A 60 18.34 12.10 -2.76
CA TRP A 60 19.72 12.50 -2.52
C TRP A 60 20.42 13.03 -3.77
N ARG A 61 20.33 12.31 -4.89
CA ARG A 61 21.02 12.64 -6.16
C ARG A 61 20.50 13.93 -6.80
N LEU A 62 19.20 14.17 -6.72
CA LEU A 62 18.57 15.35 -7.31
C LEU A 62 18.46 16.52 -6.33
N GLY A 63 18.86 16.33 -5.07
CA GLY A 63 18.73 17.35 -4.03
C GLY A 63 17.30 17.64 -3.59
N MET A 64 16.31 16.87 -4.07
CA MET A 64 14.88 17.05 -3.79
C MET A 64 14.52 16.59 -2.39
N SER A 65 13.49 17.18 -1.78
CA SER A 65 13.01 16.76 -0.44
C SER A 65 12.46 15.33 -0.43
N ARG A 66 11.81 14.92 -1.53
CA ARG A 66 11.08 13.66 -1.63
C ARG A 66 11.12 13.10 -3.05
N ALA A 67 11.09 11.78 -3.17
CA ALA A 67 10.89 11.08 -4.43
C ALA A 67 9.81 10.01 -4.27
N MET A 68 9.03 9.81 -5.33
CA MET A 68 7.94 8.85 -5.37
C MET A 68 7.93 8.13 -6.71
N VAL A 69 7.44 6.89 -6.70
CA VAL A 69 7.15 6.13 -7.91
C VAL A 69 5.71 5.65 -7.87
N SER A 70 5.00 5.85 -8.98
CA SER A 70 3.59 5.53 -9.10
C SER A 70 3.26 4.93 -10.46
N VAL A 71 2.25 4.06 -10.49
CA VAL A 71 1.64 3.53 -11.70
C VAL A 71 0.33 4.25 -11.95
N VAL A 72 0.14 4.77 -13.15
CA VAL A 72 -1.08 5.47 -13.54
C VAL A 72 -1.89 4.59 -14.48
N ASP A 73 -3.15 4.40 -14.15
CA ASP A 73 -4.17 3.80 -15.00
C ASP A 73 -5.24 4.87 -15.35
N ASN A 74 -6.18 4.53 -16.23
CA ASN A 74 -7.26 5.41 -16.68
C ASN A 74 -8.10 5.98 -15.53
N ASN A 75 -8.22 5.21 -14.44
CA ASN A 75 -9.10 5.53 -13.32
C ASN A 75 -8.36 5.97 -12.06
N ALA A 76 -7.07 5.67 -11.92
CA ALA A 76 -6.34 5.96 -10.68
C ALA A 76 -4.82 6.02 -10.88
N GLN A 77 -4.17 6.74 -9.99
CA GLN A 77 -2.72 6.71 -9.79
C GLN A 77 -2.42 5.98 -8.49
N TYR A 78 -1.59 4.94 -8.54
CA TYR A 78 -1.20 4.11 -7.41
C TYR A 78 0.25 4.39 -7.03
N PHE A 79 0.51 4.79 -5.79
CA PHE A 79 1.87 5.00 -5.30
C PHE A 79 2.47 3.68 -4.80
N LEU A 80 3.57 3.28 -5.43
CA LEU A 80 4.27 2.03 -5.11
C LEU A 80 5.34 2.21 -4.04
N ALA A 81 6.02 3.36 -4.03
CA ALA A 81 6.94 3.74 -2.97
C ALA A 81 7.14 5.25 -2.92
N GLU A 82 7.53 5.71 -1.74
CA GLU A 82 7.83 7.09 -1.40
C GLU A 82 9.03 7.09 -0.45
N ALA A 83 9.96 8.01 -0.64
CA ALA A 83 11.05 8.22 0.30
C ALA A 83 11.52 9.66 0.36
N THR A 84 12.00 10.05 1.54
CA THR A 84 12.66 11.33 1.83
C THR A 84 14.12 11.09 2.17
N LYS A 85 14.93 12.15 2.27
CA LYS A 85 16.37 12.00 2.51
C LYS A 85 16.68 11.33 3.84
N SER A 86 15.89 11.62 4.88
CA SER A 86 16.10 11.13 6.25
C SER A 86 15.26 9.91 6.65
N LEU A 87 14.46 9.35 5.73
CA LEU A 87 13.65 8.16 6.00
C LEU A 87 14.52 6.97 6.40
N ASP A 88 14.20 6.31 7.51
CA ASP A 88 14.79 5.02 7.85
C ASP A 88 14.13 3.91 7.03
N LEU A 89 14.95 3.20 6.25
CA LEU A 89 14.49 2.12 5.36
C LEU A 89 14.02 0.87 6.12
N SER A 90 14.49 0.69 7.37
CA SER A 90 14.09 -0.42 8.24
C SER A 90 12.83 -0.12 9.03
N ASP A 91 12.59 1.16 9.34
CA ASP A 91 11.49 1.63 10.16
C ASP A 91 10.95 2.96 9.63
N SER A 92 9.89 2.89 8.81
CA SER A 92 9.29 4.07 8.19
C SER A 92 8.60 5.04 9.15
N SER A 93 8.51 4.72 10.44
CA SER A 93 8.06 5.67 11.46
C SER A 93 9.15 6.65 11.88
N LYS A 94 10.41 6.39 11.50
CA LYS A 94 11.56 7.24 11.80
C LYS A 94 11.94 8.09 10.60
N TYR A 95 11.89 9.39 10.80
CA TYR A 95 12.25 10.40 9.81
C TYR A 95 12.63 11.70 10.51
N GLY A 96 13.36 12.56 9.79
CA GLY A 96 13.67 13.91 10.24
C GLY A 96 12.46 14.85 10.23
N PRO A 97 12.55 16.01 10.89
CA PRO A 97 11.45 16.97 10.93
C PRO A 97 11.07 17.43 9.51
N GLY A 98 9.79 17.29 9.15
CA GLY A 98 9.24 17.65 7.83
C GLY A 98 9.40 16.59 6.73
N ASP A 99 10.05 15.47 7.04
CA ASP A 99 10.32 14.36 6.11
C ASP A 99 9.34 13.18 6.27
N GLU A 100 8.20 13.41 6.94
CA GLU A 100 7.14 12.44 7.14
C GLU A 100 6.56 11.92 5.82
N LEU A 101 6.19 10.65 5.73
CA LEU A 101 5.58 10.09 4.53
C LEU A 101 4.16 10.63 4.32
N TRP A 102 3.85 11.09 3.10
CA TRP A 102 2.56 11.70 2.80
C TRP A 102 1.50 10.65 2.51
N MET A 103 1.79 9.76 1.58
CA MET A 103 0.84 8.75 1.08
C MET A 103 1.32 7.33 1.38
N GLY A 104 2.60 7.18 1.73
CA GLY A 104 3.24 5.90 2.00
C GLY A 104 3.16 4.96 0.79
N CYS A 105 3.09 3.65 1.06
CA CYS A 105 2.82 2.65 0.04
C CYS A 105 1.36 2.18 0.12
N GLY A 106 0.63 2.29 -0.99
CA GLY A 106 -0.78 1.86 -1.08
C GLY A 106 -1.78 3.00 -1.17
N GLY A 107 -1.33 4.26 -1.08
CA GLY A 107 -2.15 5.41 -1.44
C GLY A 107 -2.50 5.40 -2.93
N TYR A 108 -3.74 5.74 -3.26
CA TYR A 108 -4.15 5.98 -4.64
C TYR A 108 -4.92 7.29 -4.77
N VAL A 109 -4.79 7.91 -5.94
CA VAL A 109 -5.58 9.10 -6.31
C VAL A 109 -6.51 8.68 -7.43
N ALA A 110 -7.82 8.72 -7.17
CA ALA A 110 -8.84 8.39 -8.16
C ALA A 110 -9.06 9.54 -9.15
N SER A 111 -9.26 9.21 -10.42
CA SER A 111 -9.57 10.15 -11.49
C SER A 111 -11.08 10.45 -11.50
N SER A 112 -11.46 11.71 -11.27
CA SER A 112 -12.87 12.16 -11.24
C SER A 112 -13.59 12.10 -12.60
N ARG A 113 -12.92 11.65 -13.67
CA ARG A 113 -13.42 11.71 -15.05
C ARG A 113 -14.59 10.76 -15.34
N HIS A 114 -14.87 9.78 -14.47
CA HIS A 114 -15.99 8.85 -14.65
C HIS A 114 -17.23 9.16 -13.80
N LEU A 115 -17.16 10.15 -12.91
CA LEU A 115 -18.31 10.52 -12.06
C LEU A 115 -19.29 11.50 -12.75
N LEU A 116 -18.94 12.04 -13.92
CA LEU A 116 -19.82 12.95 -14.66
C LEU A 116 -20.85 12.23 -15.55
N HIS A 117 -20.73 10.93 -15.80
CA HIS A 117 -21.69 10.19 -16.64
C HIS A 117 -22.78 9.44 -15.83
N LYS A 118 -22.77 9.53 -14.49
CA LYS A 118 -23.77 8.87 -13.63
C LYS A 118 -24.83 9.80 -13.03
N ASN A 119 -24.73 11.12 -13.26
CA ASN A 119 -25.70 12.12 -12.77
C ASN A 119 -26.48 12.83 -13.90
N MET A 120 -26.59 12.18 -15.07
CA MET A 120 -27.42 12.67 -16.16
C MET A 120 -28.21 11.51 -16.75
N ILE A 121 -29.26 11.10 -16.03
CA ILE A 121 -30.57 10.58 -16.46
C ILE A 121 -31.48 10.64 -15.23
#